data_AF-A0AAU9X398-F1
#
_entry.id   AF-A0AAU9X398-F1
#
_cell.length_a   1.000
_cell.length_b   1.000
_cell.length_c   1.000
_cell.angle_alpha   90.00
_cell.angle_beta   90.00
_cell.angle_gamma   90.00
#
_symmetry.space_group_name_H-M   'P 1'
#
loop_
_entity.id
_entity.type
_entity.pdbx_description
1 polymer ?
#
loop_
_entity_poly.entity_id
_entity_poly.type
_entity_poly.pdbx_seq_one_letter_code
_entity_poly.pdbx_strand_id
1 'polypeptide(L)'
;SINLLIHSTLYLFIWLFKSQFIIHVLTFFFSVVFVVFWTDVISLSLTAVMVSGRYVIVQNGCIPPQPILMEHCCLMVGGNDWGIHVKCRPHFNPRKKSKKWRNIKEVYPDAKVETKHNDIRLTLPVVRQSLEVAAFGIPGKDDQKRMQMAIFGKEPTKACNWDIRVYLIDDSEMAFKQICKKGENEEMKFLTTLSSLFVSYSEKDINIEVTAVASGWHIIGDYKKGIASRSAWNSQENTTDFPHCDFCVSHDDIKEQQFFCKMRATHENDSAGNEIVAFFQQKSNAKINNPTEKKFKNTPRMNCSKG
;
A
#
# COMPACT_ATOMS: atom_id res chain seq x y z
N SER A 1 57.89 -62.17 2.16
CA SER A 1 57.38 -61.27 1.10
C SER A 1 55.87 -61.25 0.92
N ILE A 2 55.11 -62.30 1.33
CA ILE A 2 53.63 -62.36 1.15
C ILE A 2 52.87 -61.51 2.19
N ASN A 3 53.35 -61.42 3.43
CA ASN A 3 52.66 -60.64 4.48
C ASN A 3 52.67 -59.12 4.27
N LEU A 4 53.69 -58.55 3.61
CA LEU A 4 53.72 -57.12 3.29
C LEU A 4 52.73 -56.75 2.17
N LEU A 5 52.51 -57.66 1.21
CA LEU A 5 51.61 -57.43 0.09
C LEU A 5 50.15 -57.39 0.57
N ILE A 6 49.75 -58.32 1.45
CA ILE A 6 48.40 -58.39 2.02
C ILE A 6 48.09 -57.14 2.86
N HIS A 7 49.05 -56.67 3.67
CA HIS A 7 48.84 -55.49 4.51
C HIS A 7 48.70 -54.20 3.69
N SER A 8 49.46 -54.08 2.60
CA SER A 8 49.39 -52.95 1.67
C SER A 8 48.08 -52.93 0.88
N THR A 9 47.61 -54.08 0.38
CA THR A 9 46.31 -54.17 -0.32
C THR A 9 45.12 -53.90 0.62
N LEU A 10 45.19 -54.33 1.89
CA LEU A 10 44.14 -54.04 2.86
C LEU A 10 44.06 -52.55 3.21
N TYR A 11 45.21 -51.88 3.34
CA TYR A 11 45.27 -50.42 3.54
C TYR A 11 44.72 -49.64 2.34
N LEU A 12 45.08 -50.07 1.12
CA LEU A 12 44.57 -49.45 -0.11
C LEU A 12 43.05 -49.66 -0.25
N PHE A 13 42.54 -50.84 0.11
CA PHE A 13 41.11 -51.15 0.08
C PHE A 13 40.33 -50.34 1.13
N ILE A 14 40.84 -50.23 2.37
CA ILE A 14 40.24 -49.40 3.42
C ILE A 14 40.28 -47.91 3.04
N TRP A 15 41.36 -47.45 2.40
CA TRP A 15 41.48 -46.07 1.95
C TRP A 15 40.52 -45.75 0.79
N LEU A 16 40.38 -46.66 -0.19
CA LEU A 16 39.42 -46.55 -1.28
C LEU A 16 37.97 -46.59 -0.77
N PHE A 17 37.65 -47.46 0.19
CA PHE A 17 36.32 -47.54 0.80
C PHE A 17 35.99 -46.27 1.61
N LYS A 18 36.95 -45.74 2.38
CA LYS A 18 36.77 -44.46 3.09
C LYS A 18 36.60 -43.30 2.12
N SER A 19 37.33 -43.27 1.01
CA SER A 19 37.21 -42.23 -0.01
C SER A 19 35.84 -42.25 -0.71
N GLN A 20 35.35 -43.42 -1.14
CA GLN A 20 34.00 -43.55 -1.71
C GLN A 20 32.90 -43.21 -0.71
N PHE A 21 33.05 -43.61 0.56
CA PHE A 21 32.10 -43.27 1.61
C PHE A 21 32.07 -41.75 1.87
N ILE A 22 33.23 -41.09 1.90
CA ILE A 22 33.32 -39.63 2.04
C ILE A 22 32.69 -38.92 0.83
N ILE A 23 32.91 -39.41 -0.40
CA ILE A 23 32.27 -38.86 -1.59
C ILE A 23 30.76 -39.04 -1.54
N HIS A 24 30.24 -40.22 -1.15
CA HIS A 24 28.80 -40.43 -1.02
C HIS A 24 28.17 -39.59 0.10
N VAL A 25 28.85 -39.42 1.23
CA VAL A 25 28.40 -38.54 2.32
C VAL A 25 28.43 -37.08 1.88
N LEU A 26 29.48 -36.63 1.18
CA LEU A 26 29.54 -35.28 0.62
C LEU A 26 28.47 -35.06 -0.45
N THR A 27 28.24 -36.01 -1.34
CA THR A 27 27.20 -35.90 -2.39
C THR A 27 25.81 -35.90 -1.76
N PHE A 28 25.59 -36.71 -0.72
CA PHE A 28 24.36 -36.69 0.07
C PHE A 28 24.19 -35.36 0.81
N PHE A 29 25.22 -34.86 1.48
CA PHE A 29 25.20 -33.54 2.14
C PHE A 29 24.97 -32.42 1.13
N PHE A 30 25.63 -32.43 -0.03
CA PHE A 30 25.39 -31.45 -1.08
C PHE A 30 23.96 -31.58 -1.62
N SER A 31 23.43 -32.78 -1.82
CA SER A 31 22.04 -32.95 -2.27
C SER A 31 21.00 -32.54 -1.21
N VAL A 32 21.24 -32.80 0.07
CA VAL A 32 20.37 -32.39 1.18
C VAL A 32 20.47 -30.89 1.40
N VAL A 33 21.66 -30.31 1.38
CA VAL A 33 21.88 -28.86 1.44
C VAL A 33 21.26 -28.19 0.21
N PHE A 34 21.39 -28.76 -0.99
CA PHE A 34 20.76 -28.23 -2.20
C PHE A 34 19.24 -28.32 -2.14
N VAL A 35 18.65 -29.40 -1.59
CA VAL A 35 17.21 -29.53 -1.34
C VAL A 35 16.73 -28.55 -0.27
N VAL A 36 17.49 -28.34 0.82
CA VAL A 36 17.17 -27.37 1.88
C VAL A 36 17.26 -25.94 1.34
N PHE A 37 18.30 -25.61 0.57
CA PHE A 37 18.43 -24.32 -0.11
C PHE A 37 17.37 -24.15 -1.21
N TRP A 38 16.95 -25.21 -1.92
CA TRP A 38 15.83 -25.12 -2.86
C TRP A 38 14.49 -24.92 -2.15
N THR A 39 14.26 -25.54 -1.00
CA THR A 39 13.05 -25.27 -0.22
C THR A 39 13.04 -23.87 0.37
N ASP A 40 14.20 -23.30 0.72
CA ASP A 40 14.30 -21.91 1.18
C ASP A 40 14.20 -20.90 0.03
N VAL A 41 14.68 -21.24 -1.18
CA VAL A 41 14.52 -20.42 -2.40
C VAL A 41 13.11 -20.55 -3.01
N ILE A 42 12.41 -21.67 -2.81
CA ILE A 42 10.99 -21.84 -3.14
C ILE A 42 10.07 -21.31 -2.01
N SER A 43 10.61 -21.09 -0.81
CA SER A 43 9.92 -20.45 0.31
C SER A 43 10.22 -18.96 0.42
N LEU A 44 10.07 -18.22 -0.70
CA LEU A 44 9.26 -16.99 -0.60
C LEU A 44 7.88 -17.47 -0.14
N SER A 45 7.74 -17.61 1.18
CA SER A 45 6.55 -18.19 1.79
C SER A 45 5.33 -17.50 1.20
N LEU A 46 4.44 -18.29 0.59
CA LEU A 46 3.09 -17.95 0.13
C LEU A 46 2.27 -17.37 1.29
N THR A 47 2.69 -16.21 1.76
CA THR A 47 2.17 -15.54 2.94
C THR A 47 0.98 -14.75 2.46
N ALA A 48 -0.17 -15.08 3.05
CA ALA A 48 -1.39 -14.37 2.72
C ALA A 48 -1.24 -12.89 3.11
N VAL A 49 -1.36 -12.00 2.14
CA VAL A 49 -1.41 -10.55 2.35
C VAL A 49 -2.86 -10.11 2.51
N MET A 50 -3.12 -9.08 3.32
CA MET A 50 -4.46 -8.50 3.39
C MET A 50 -4.68 -7.69 2.11
N VAL A 51 -5.73 -8.00 1.37
CA VAL A 51 -5.99 -7.42 0.04
C VAL A 51 -7.25 -6.58 0.01
N SER A 52 -7.97 -6.47 1.13
CA SER A 52 -9.12 -5.58 1.31
C SER A 52 -8.96 -4.74 2.57
N GLY A 53 -9.82 -3.74 2.70
CA GLY A 53 -10.12 -3.14 3.99
C GLY A 53 -10.68 -4.13 5.01
N ARG A 54 -10.68 -3.68 6.27
CA ARG A 54 -11.27 -4.32 7.45
C ARG A 54 -12.65 -3.74 7.66
N TYR A 55 -13.65 -4.61 7.66
CA TYR A 55 -15.05 -4.26 7.84
C TYR A 55 -15.53 -4.73 9.20
N VAL A 56 -16.23 -3.86 9.93
CA VAL A 56 -16.84 -4.21 11.21
C VAL A 56 -18.30 -4.57 10.99
N ILE A 57 -18.67 -5.78 11.38
CA ILE A 57 -20.03 -6.31 11.32
C ILE A 57 -20.53 -6.34 12.75
N VAL A 58 -21.54 -5.53 13.04
CA VAL A 58 -22.14 -5.49 14.37
C VAL A 58 -22.98 -6.76 14.59
N GLN A 59 -23.04 -7.23 15.84
CA GLN A 59 -23.95 -8.32 16.20
C GLN A 59 -25.38 -7.96 15.78
N ASN A 60 -26.05 -8.90 15.12
CA ASN A 60 -27.40 -8.72 14.63
C ASN A 60 -28.29 -9.77 15.29
N GLY A 61 -29.40 -9.35 15.88
CA GLY A 61 -30.26 -10.16 16.75
C GLY A 61 -30.74 -11.46 16.11
N CYS A 62 -31.94 -11.46 15.53
CA CYS A 62 -32.52 -12.66 14.91
C CYS A 62 -32.44 -12.66 13.37
N ILE A 63 -31.95 -11.57 12.76
CA ILE A 63 -31.97 -11.38 11.31
C ILE A 63 -30.53 -11.35 10.79
N PRO A 64 -30.22 -12.05 9.68
CA PRO A 64 -28.91 -11.97 9.05
C PRO A 64 -28.54 -10.53 8.66
N PRO A 65 -27.24 -10.16 8.70
CA PRO A 65 -26.78 -8.90 8.13
C PRO A 65 -27.10 -8.83 6.63
N GLN A 66 -27.24 -7.61 6.12
CA GLN A 66 -27.21 -7.38 4.67
C GLN A 66 -25.87 -7.87 4.11
N PRO A 67 -25.84 -8.38 2.86
CA PRO A 67 -24.60 -8.74 2.20
C PRO A 67 -23.61 -7.58 2.17
N ILE A 68 -22.34 -7.88 2.42
CA ILE A 68 -21.25 -6.92 2.46
C ILE A 68 -20.48 -7.00 1.16
N LEU A 69 -20.17 -5.84 0.59
CA LEU A 69 -19.28 -5.71 -0.55
C LEU A 69 -17.90 -5.26 -0.06
N MET A 70 -16.90 -6.13 -0.18
CA MET A 70 -15.53 -5.83 0.20
C MET A 70 -14.72 -5.56 -1.06
N GLU A 71 -14.26 -4.33 -1.27
CA GLU A 71 -13.30 -4.02 -2.33
C GLU A 71 -11.98 -4.73 -2.04
N HIS A 72 -11.27 -5.15 -3.08
CA HIS A 72 -9.93 -5.71 -2.93
C HIS A 72 -8.98 -5.23 -4.02
N CYS A 73 -7.69 -5.18 -3.74
CA CYS A 73 -6.65 -4.73 -4.66
C CYS A 73 -6.06 -5.83 -5.57
N CYS A 74 -6.44 -7.10 -5.47
CA CYS A 74 -5.96 -8.13 -6.41
C CYS A 74 -6.34 -7.80 -7.86
N LEU A 75 -5.43 -8.02 -8.82
CA LEU A 75 -5.73 -7.99 -10.24
C LEU A 75 -6.33 -9.35 -10.67
N MET A 76 -7.63 -9.38 -10.98
CA MET A 76 -8.36 -10.62 -11.30
C MET A 76 -8.61 -10.76 -12.81
N VAL A 77 -7.53 -10.79 -13.60
CA VAL A 77 -7.56 -11.05 -15.05
C VAL A 77 -6.76 -12.31 -15.40
N GLY A 78 -6.96 -12.85 -16.61
CA GLY A 78 -6.23 -14.04 -17.07
C GLY A 78 -4.71 -13.86 -16.93
N GLY A 79 -4.04 -14.87 -16.36
CA GLY A 79 -2.62 -14.82 -16.01
C GLY A 79 -2.35 -14.46 -14.54
N ASN A 80 -3.37 -14.10 -13.76
CA ASN A 80 -3.29 -13.96 -12.31
C ASN A 80 -4.15 -15.05 -11.63
N ASP A 81 -3.57 -15.78 -10.68
CA ASP A 81 -4.12 -16.97 -10.03
C ASP A 81 -4.24 -16.80 -8.51
N TRP A 82 -4.66 -15.61 -8.07
CA TRP A 82 -4.79 -15.25 -6.66
C TRP A 82 -5.64 -16.23 -5.84
N GLY A 83 -5.06 -16.78 -4.77
CA GLY A 83 -5.79 -17.53 -3.75
C GLY A 83 -6.45 -16.62 -2.72
N ILE A 84 -7.72 -16.26 -2.93
CA ILE A 84 -8.45 -15.33 -2.04
C ILE A 84 -9.25 -16.06 -0.96
N HIS A 85 -9.05 -15.65 0.29
CA HIS A 85 -9.76 -16.16 1.45
C HIS A 85 -10.30 -15.04 2.34
N VAL A 86 -11.60 -15.10 2.66
CA VAL A 86 -12.19 -14.21 3.66
C VAL A 86 -11.95 -14.77 5.06
N LYS A 87 -11.39 -13.94 5.94
CA LYS A 87 -11.14 -14.30 7.33
C LYS A 87 -11.86 -13.34 8.27
N CYS A 88 -12.16 -13.83 9.46
CA CYS A 88 -12.77 -13.04 10.52
C CYS A 88 -12.04 -13.20 11.86
N ARG A 89 -12.28 -12.24 12.74
CA ARG A 89 -11.97 -12.33 14.16
C ARG A 89 -13.05 -11.59 14.96
N PRO A 90 -13.22 -11.92 16.24
CA PRO A 90 -14.12 -11.14 17.09
C PRO A 90 -13.68 -9.68 17.18
N HIS A 91 -14.63 -8.76 17.06
CA HIS A 91 -14.42 -7.35 17.27
C HIS A 91 -14.64 -7.02 18.75
N PHE A 92 -13.57 -7.09 19.54
CA PHE A 92 -13.57 -6.72 20.96
C PHE A 92 -13.07 -5.30 21.20
N ASN A 93 -13.40 -4.77 22.38
CA ASN A 93 -12.82 -3.56 22.94
C ASN A 93 -11.26 -3.60 22.82
N PRO A 94 -10.55 -2.49 22.56
CA PRO A 94 -9.14 -2.48 22.15
C PRO A 94 -8.17 -3.24 23.07
N ARG A 95 -8.54 -3.41 24.34
CA ARG A 95 -7.76 -4.10 25.38
C ARG A 95 -7.72 -5.63 25.23
N LYS A 96 -8.59 -6.26 24.42
CA LYS A 96 -8.67 -7.72 24.22
C LYS A 96 -8.75 -8.10 22.73
N LYS A 97 -7.95 -7.47 21.87
CA LYS A 97 -7.91 -7.85 20.45
C LYS A 97 -7.34 -9.27 20.31
N SER A 98 -8.18 -10.21 19.88
CA SER A 98 -7.66 -11.49 19.36
C SER A 98 -6.79 -11.18 18.14
N LYS A 99 -5.53 -11.60 18.17
CA LYS A 99 -4.63 -11.43 17.02
C LYS A 99 -4.91 -12.45 15.91
N LYS A 100 -5.64 -13.53 16.21
CA LYS A 100 -5.81 -14.67 15.31
C LYS A 100 -7.02 -14.49 14.40
N TRP A 101 -6.76 -14.33 13.11
CA TRP A 101 -7.74 -14.43 12.03
C TRP A 101 -8.07 -15.90 11.76
N ARG A 102 -9.35 -16.21 11.51
CA ARG A 102 -9.84 -17.56 11.15
C ARG A 102 -10.62 -17.50 9.86
N ASN A 103 -10.67 -18.59 9.08
CA ASN A 103 -11.47 -18.61 7.85
C ASN A 103 -12.95 -18.37 8.19
N ILE A 104 -13.64 -17.55 7.42
CA ILE A 104 -15.05 -17.24 7.70
C ILE A 104 -15.93 -18.49 7.68
N LYS A 105 -15.66 -19.45 6.78
CA LYS A 105 -16.43 -20.69 6.66
C LYS A 105 -16.17 -21.69 7.79
N GLU A 106 -15.03 -21.57 8.49
CA GLU A 106 -14.78 -22.35 9.71
C GLU A 106 -15.64 -21.84 10.88
N VAL A 107 -15.86 -20.52 10.94
CA VAL A 107 -16.62 -19.89 12.03
C VAL A 107 -18.13 -19.87 11.72
N TYR A 108 -18.49 -19.68 10.45
CA TYR A 108 -19.85 -19.65 9.93
C TYR A 108 -19.92 -20.51 8.67
N PRO A 109 -20.19 -21.82 8.79
CA PRO A 109 -20.24 -22.75 7.66
C PRO A 109 -21.22 -22.35 6.55
N ASP A 110 -22.32 -21.69 6.92
CA ASP A 110 -23.35 -21.21 5.98
C ASP A 110 -22.98 -19.87 5.30
N ALA A 111 -21.79 -19.31 5.58
CA ALA A 111 -21.33 -18.09 4.92
C ALA A 111 -21.08 -18.33 3.42
N LYS A 112 -21.60 -17.43 2.60
CA LYS A 112 -21.34 -17.41 1.15
C LYS A 112 -20.33 -16.33 0.81
N VAL A 113 -19.32 -16.72 0.05
CA VAL A 113 -18.25 -15.84 -0.43
C VAL A 113 -18.25 -15.95 -1.94
N GLU A 114 -18.56 -14.86 -2.62
CA GLU A 114 -18.53 -14.74 -4.07
C GLU A 114 -17.46 -13.73 -4.44
N THR A 115 -16.37 -14.19 -5.06
CA THR A 115 -15.32 -13.32 -5.58
C THR A 115 -15.72 -12.82 -6.96
N LYS A 116 -15.77 -11.51 -7.14
CA LYS A 116 -15.94 -10.84 -8.43
C LYS A 116 -14.61 -10.20 -8.85
N HIS A 117 -14.66 -9.35 -9.87
CA HIS A 117 -13.48 -8.74 -10.45
C HIS A 117 -12.74 -7.79 -9.48
N ASN A 118 -13.46 -6.87 -8.83
CA ASN A 118 -12.89 -5.87 -7.91
C ASN A 118 -13.46 -5.96 -6.49
N ASP A 119 -14.42 -6.86 -6.27
CA ASP A 119 -15.15 -6.98 -5.02
C ASP A 119 -15.38 -8.42 -4.61
N ILE A 120 -15.52 -8.64 -3.32
CA ILE A 120 -15.96 -9.89 -2.72
C ILE A 120 -17.29 -9.63 -2.04
N ARG A 121 -18.32 -10.33 -2.50
CA ARG A 121 -19.62 -10.33 -1.84
C ARG A 121 -19.64 -11.38 -0.74
N LEU A 122 -19.76 -10.93 0.50
CA LEU A 122 -19.88 -11.76 1.68
C LEU A 122 -21.33 -11.76 2.18
N THR A 123 -21.95 -12.94 2.22
CA THR A 123 -23.24 -13.14 2.89
C THR A 123 -23.04 -13.98 4.12
N LEU A 124 -23.50 -13.50 5.27
CA LEU A 124 -23.36 -14.19 6.55
C LEU A 124 -24.73 -14.62 7.09
N PRO A 125 -24.78 -15.73 7.86
CA PRO A 125 -25.93 -16.03 8.71
C PRO A 125 -26.01 -15.04 9.87
N VAL A 126 -26.95 -15.26 10.80
CA VAL A 126 -27.09 -14.44 12.02
C VAL A 126 -25.77 -14.41 12.81
N VAL A 127 -25.28 -13.21 13.06
CA VAL A 127 -23.98 -12.96 13.71
C VAL A 127 -24.19 -12.68 15.20
N ARG A 128 -23.84 -13.66 16.04
CA ARG A 128 -24.03 -13.59 17.51
C ARG A 128 -23.09 -12.65 18.26
N GLN A 129 -21.99 -12.24 17.65
CA GLN A 129 -20.98 -11.35 18.24
C GLN A 129 -20.41 -10.45 17.15
N SER A 130 -20.11 -9.19 17.44
CA SER A 130 -19.53 -8.30 16.44
C SER A 130 -18.21 -8.87 15.90
N LEU A 131 -18.00 -8.76 14.58
CA LEU A 131 -16.85 -9.31 13.87
C LEU A 131 -16.07 -8.20 13.18
N GLU A 132 -14.77 -8.41 13.05
CA GLU A 132 -13.97 -7.75 12.03
C GLU A 132 -13.69 -8.77 10.93
N VAL A 133 -13.94 -8.42 9.68
CA VAL A 133 -13.73 -9.27 8.51
C VAL A 133 -12.82 -8.57 7.50
N ALA A 134 -12.01 -9.35 6.79
CA ALA A 134 -11.17 -8.88 5.69
C ALA A 134 -10.85 -10.04 4.75
N ALA A 135 -10.52 -9.71 3.50
CA ALA A 135 -10.00 -10.62 2.51
C ALA A 135 -8.47 -10.69 2.57
N PHE A 136 -7.95 -11.90 2.39
CA PHE A 136 -6.54 -12.19 2.34
C PHE A 136 -6.23 -12.92 1.04
N GLY A 137 -5.28 -12.41 0.26
CA GLY A 137 -4.81 -13.01 -0.98
C GLY A 137 -3.49 -13.73 -0.77
N ILE A 138 -3.37 -14.94 -1.30
CA ILE A 138 -2.10 -15.64 -1.47
C ILE A 138 -1.69 -15.44 -2.93
N PRO A 139 -0.62 -14.68 -3.21
CA PRO A 139 -0.20 -14.45 -4.58
C PRO A 139 0.43 -15.71 -5.18
N GLY A 140 0.08 -16.00 -6.42
CA GLY A 140 0.87 -16.82 -7.32
C GLY A 140 2.15 -16.10 -7.77
N LYS A 141 2.95 -16.78 -8.59
CA LYS A 141 4.27 -16.29 -9.01
C LYS A 141 4.19 -15.01 -9.84
N ASP A 142 3.21 -14.94 -10.72
CA ASP A 142 3.07 -13.86 -11.72
C ASP A 142 1.92 -12.89 -11.37
N ASP A 143 1.42 -12.99 -10.13
CA ASP A 143 0.30 -12.18 -9.66
C ASP A 143 0.70 -10.72 -9.44
N GLN A 144 -0.24 -9.85 -9.79
CA GLN A 144 -0.11 -8.42 -9.63
C GLN A 144 -1.20 -7.87 -8.71
N LYS A 145 -0.83 -6.83 -7.97
CA LYS A 145 -1.72 -6.02 -7.14
C LYS A 145 -2.01 -4.70 -7.86
N ARG A 146 -3.27 -4.28 -7.85
CA ARG A 146 -3.74 -2.97 -8.33
C ARG A 146 -3.44 -1.93 -7.26
N MET A 147 -2.66 -0.92 -7.63
CA MET A 147 -2.33 0.22 -6.80
C MET A 147 -2.62 1.51 -7.52
N GLN A 148 -2.68 2.61 -6.78
CA GLN A 148 -2.85 3.94 -7.31
C GLN A 148 -1.77 4.88 -6.75
N MET A 149 -1.24 5.72 -7.62
CA MET A 149 -0.40 6.84 -7.25
C MET A 149 -1.29 8.03 -6.86
N ALA A 150 -1.13 8.51 -5.62
CA ALA A 150 -1.83 9.68 -5.10
C ALA A 150 -0.83 10.75 -4.69
N ILE A 151 -0.98 11.96 -5.22
CA ILE A 151 0.01 13.03 -5.08
C ILE A 151 -0.57 14.16 -4.21
N PHE A 152 0.16 14.50 -3.17
CA PHE A 152 -0.22 15.51 -2.18
C PHE A 152 0.85 16.58 -2.05
N GLY A 153 0.44 17.78 -1.62
CA GLY A 153 1.36 18.85 -1.27
C GLY A 153 0.64 19.91 -0.45
N LYS A 154 1.41 20.67 0.33
CA LYS A 154 0.86 21.84 1.05
C LYS A 154 0.48 22.93 0.06
N GLU A 155 -0.27 23.93 0.49
CA GLU A 155 -0.46 25.13 -0.34
C GLU A 155 0.91 25.78 -0.61
N PRO A 156 1.35 25.90 -1.87
CA PRO A 156 2.65 26.46 -2.20
C PRO A 156 2.70 27.95 -1.82
N THR A 157 3.74 28.34 -1.09
CA THR A 157 3.97 29.73 -0.68
C THR A 157 5.04 30.35 -1.54
N LYS A 158 4.79 31.57 -2.06
CA LYS A 158 5.76 32.32 -2.87
C LYS A 158 7.14 32.39 -2.21
N ALA A 159 8.19 32.21 -3.03
CA ALA A 159 9.60 32.26 -2.61
C ALA A 159 10.00 31.21 -1.56
N CYS A 160 9.21 30.14 -1.41
CA CYS A 160 9.56 28.99 -0.58
C CYS A 160 9.68 27.75 -1.45
N ASN A 161 10.54 26.82 -1.01
CA ASN A 161 10.54 25.48 -1.57
C ASN A 161 9.17 24.83 -1.32
N TRP A 162 8.80 23.90 -2.18
CA TRP A 162 7.53 23.21 -2.10
C TRP A 162 7.72 21.70 -2.03
N ASP A 163 7.18 21.10 -0.97
CA ASP A 163 7.23 19.66 -0.74
C ASP A 163 6.01 18.98 -1.35
N ILE A 164 6.28 17.98 -2.18
CA ILE A 164 5.30 17.13 -2.85
C ILE A 164 5.50 15.71 -2.35
N ARG A 165 4.46 15.10 -1.81
CA ARG A 165 4.45 13.72 -1.33
C ARG A 165 3.68 12.82 -2.27
N VAL A 166 4.28 11.71 -2.67
CA VAL A 166 3.66 10.70 -3.54
C VAL A 166 3.42 9.44 -2.73
N TYR A 167 2.15 9.07 -2.55
CA TYR A 167 1.74 7.81 -1.94
C TYR A 167 1.45 6.76 -3.02
N LEU A 168 1.78 5.50 -2.73
CA LEU A 168 1.22 4.35 -3.40
C LEU A 168 0.18 3.71 -2.48
N ILE A 169 -1.08 3.77 -2.89
CA ILE A 169 -2.21 3.24 -2.15
C ILE A 169 -2.82 2.04 -2.87
N ASP A 170 -3.52 1.20 -2.14
CA ASP A 170 -4.31 0.13 -2.73
C ASP A 170 -5.45 0.74 -3.57
N ASP A 171 -5.79 0.09 -4.69
CA ASP A 171 -6.87 0.55 -5.58
C ASP A 171 -8.26 0.26 -4.97
N SER A 172 -8.63 1.06 -3.97
CA SER A 172 -9.93 1.03 -3.29
C SER A 172 -10.36 2.41 -2.80
N GLU A 173 -11.68 2.62 -2.68
CA GLU A 173 -12.22 3.89 -2.18
C GLU A 173 -11.81 4.13 -0.71
N MET A 174 -11.69 3.04 0.05
CA MET A 174 -11.29 3.08 1.46
C MET A 174 -9.87 3.60 1.64
N ALA A 175 -8.91 3.09 0.87
CA ALA A 175 -7.52 3.52 0.92
C ALA A 175 -7.40 5.02 0.58
N PHE A 176 -8.09 5.47 -0.47
CA PHE A 176 -8.12 6.88 -0.85
C PHE A 176 -8.71 7.77 0.25
N LYS A 177 -9.83 7.37 0.86
CA LYS A 177 -10.42 8.11 1.99
C LYS A 177 -9.48 8.23 3.19
N GLN A 178 -8.73 7.17 3.53
CA GLN A 178 -7.76 7.23 4.64
C GLN A 178 -6.63 8.22 4.35
N ILE A 179 -6.10 8.21 3.13
CA ILE A 179 -4.99 9.11 2.80
C ILE A 179 -5.42 10.56 2.66
N CYS A 180 -6.63 10.83 2.14
CA CYS A 180 -7.21 12.17 2.15
C CYS A 180 -7.35 12.71 3.59
N LYS A 181 -7.85 11.89 4.51
CA LYS A 181 -7.93 12.26 5.93
C LYS A 181 -6.55 12.52 6.55
N LYS A 182 -5.53 11.75 6.19
CA LYS A 182 -4.14 12.02 6.62
C LYS A 182 -3.65 13.34 6.07
N GLY A 183 -3.87 13.60 4.78
CA GLY A 183 -3.54 14.84 4.11
C GLY A 183 -4.15 16.05 4.83
N GLU A 184 -5.44 16.01 5.16
CA GLU A 184 -6.12 17.05 5.93
C GLU A 184 -5.45 17.32 7.28
N ASN A 185 -5.10 16.26 8.03
CA ASN A 185 -4.42 16.40 9.33
C ASN A 185 -3.01 16.98 9.21
N GLU A 186 -2.34 16.77 8.07
CA GLU A 186 -1.00 17.27 7.77
C GLU A 186 -1.00 18.58 6.95
N GLU A 187 -2.18 19.19 6.76
CA GLU A 187 -2.40 20.40 5.96
C GLU A 187 -1.95 20.27 4.49
N MET A 188 -1.98 19.06 3.95
CA MET A 188 -1.72 18.76 2.54
C MET A 188 -3.02 18.58 1.77
N LYS A 189 -3.00 19.01 0.51
CA LYS A 189 -4.09 18.83 -0.45
C LYS A 189 -3.70 17.81 -1.50
N PHE A 190 -4.69 17.06 -1.96
CA PHE A 190 -4.57 16.22 -3.13
C PHE A 190 -4.43 17.11 -4.38
N LEU A 191 -3.39 16.90 -5.18
CA LEU A 191 -2.95 17.87 -6.19
C LEU A 191 -3.46 17.59 -7.61
N THR A 192 -3.85 16.35 -7.91
CA THR A 192 -4.18 15.89 -9.27
C THR A 192 -5.10 14.68 -9.20
N THR A 193 -5.29 13.91 -10.27
CA THR A 193 -6.09 12.67 -10.29
C THR A 193 -5.31 11.45 -9.79
N LEU A 194 -6.00 10.36 -9.47
CA LEU A 194 -5.35 9.07 -9.19
C LEU A 194 -4.80 8.48 -10.50
N SER A 195 -3.64 7.81 -10.41
CA SER A 195 -3.03 7.10 -11.54
C SER A 195 -2.83 5.63 -11.20
N SER A 196 -3.37 4.72 -12.01
CA SER A 196 -3.34 3.27 -11.73
C SER A 196 -2.00 2.65 -12.11
N LEU A 197 -1.47 1.79 -11.23
CA LEU A 197 -0.23 1.04 -11.41
C LEU A 197 -0.47 -0.42 -10.99
N PHE A 198 -0.05 -1.38 -11.82
CA PHE A 198 0.01 -2.79 -11.48
C PHE A 198 1.39 -3.13 -10.94
N VAL A 199 1.42 -3.69 -9.73
CA VAL A 199 2.66 -4.03 -9.02
C VAL A 199 2.76 -5.54 -8.93
N SER A 200 3.77 -6.12 -9.58
CA SER A 200 4.04 -7.57 -9.54
C SER A 200 4.59 -8.01 -8.17
N TYR A 201 4.39 -9.28 -7.81
CA TYR A 201 5.00 -9.88 -6.62
C TYR A 201 6.50 -10.16 -6.87
N SER A 202 7.32 -9.11 -6.82
CA SER A 202 8.75 -9.20 -7.09
C SER A 202 9.59 -8.40 -6.10
N GLU A 203 10.90 -8.71 -6.04
CA GLU A 203 11.90 -7.99 -5.25
C GLU A 203 12.35 -6.68 -5.91
N LYS A 204 11.84 -6.34 -7.09
CA LYS A 204 12.17 -5.07 -7.74
C LYS A 204 11.38 -3.93 -7.14
N ASP A 205 12.06 -2.85 -6.82
CA ASP A 205 11.44 -1.64 -6.30
C ASP A 205 10.61 -0.90 -7.36
N ILE A 206 9.64 -0.14 -6.88
CA ILE A 206 8.79 0.75 -7.65
C ILE A 206 9.51 2.08 -7.76
N ASN A 207 9.76 2.55 -8.98
CA ASN A 207 10.44 3.82 -9.21
C ASN A 207 9.43 4.94 -9.36
N ILE A 208 9.58 6.00 -8.57
CA ILE A 208 8.85 7.26 -8.71
C ILE A 208 9.82 8.30 -9.25
N GLU A 209 9.48 8.93 -10.37
CA GLU A 209 10.34 9.86 -11.10
C GLU A 209 9.59 11.17 -11.40
N VAL A 210 10.27 12.29 -11.18
CA VAL A 210 9.82 13.61 -11.64
C VAL A 210 10.46 13.91 -12.99
N THR A 211 9.64 14.24 -13.97
CA THR A 211 10.02 14.51 -15.35
C THR A 211 9.34 15.79 -15.84
N ALA A 212 9.79 16.31 -16.99
CA ALA A 212 9.20 17.48 -17.64
C ALA A 212 9.01 18.68 -16.68
N VAL A 213 10.00 18.93 -15.82
CA VAL A 213 10.02 20.07 -14.90
C VAL A 213 10.10 21.36 -15.71
N ALA A 214 9.22 22.32 -15.42
CA ALA A 214 9.20 23.61 -16.10
C ALA A 214 10.55 24.35 -15.97
N SER A 215 10.91 25.11 -17.01
CA SER A 215 12.17 25.87 -17.05
C SER A 215 12.32 26.76 -15.81
N GLY A 216 13.53 26.81 -15.23
CA GLY A 216 13.85 27.57 -14.02
C GLY A 216 13.49 26.86 -12.71
N TRP A 217 12.66 25.81 -12.76
CA TRP A 217 12.40 24.94 -11.61
C TRP A 217 13.42 23.80 -11.55
N HIS A 218 13.76 23.40 -10.34
CA HIS A 218 14.63 22.25 -10.09
C HIS A 218 14.15 21.42 -8.90
N ILE A 219 14.45 20.11 -8.96
CA ILE A 219 14.24 19.19 -7.85
C ILE A 219 15.46 19.27 -6.94
N ILE A 220 15.23 19.46 -5.65
CA ILE A 220 16.29 19.40 -4.65
C ILE A 220 16.58 17.93 -4.35
N GLY A 221 17.80 17.50 -4.66
CA GLY A 221 18.24 16.10 -4.52
C GLY A 221 17.82 15.23 -5.70
N ASP A 222 17.48 13.97 -5.42
CA ASP A 222 17.19 13.00 -6.47
C ASP A 222 15.81 13.23 -7.10
N TYR A 223 15.79 13.34 -8.43
CA TYR A 223 14.54 13.40 -9.23
C TYR A 223 13.86 12.02 -9.35
N LYS A 224 14.53 10.95 -8.93
CA LYS A 224 14.04 9.57 -8.96
C LYS A 224 14.23 8.91 -7.60
N LYS A 225 13.17 8.30 -7.07
CA LYS A 225 13.16 7.62 -5.75
C LYS A 225 12.53 6.24 -5.85
N GLY A 226 13.04 5.29 -5.06
CA GLY A 226 12.53 3.94 -4.98
C GLY A 226 11.56 3.76 -3.80
N ILE A 227 10.45 3.07 -4.05
CA ILE A 227 9.58 2.51 -3.01
C ILE A 227 9.73 0.99 -3.07
N ALA A 228 10.06 0.37 -1.93
CA ALA A 228 10.17 -1.08 -1.88
C ALA A 228 8.85 -1.76 -2.25
N SER A 229 8.89 -2.66 -3.24
CA SER A 229 7.70 -3.42 -3.67
C SER A 229 7.06 -4.15 -2.49
N ARG A 230 7.87 -4.76 -1.62
CA ARG A 230 7.39 -5.43 -0.41
C ARG A 230 6.58 -4.52 0.51
N SER A 231 6.90 -3.22 0.60
CA SER A 231 6.11 -2.26 1.39
C SER A 231 4.75 -1.97 0.77
N ALA A 232 4.69 -1.86 -0.56
CA ALA A 232 3.45 -1.73 -1.34
C ALA A 232 2.56 -2.98 -1.25
N TRP A 233 3.16 -4.17 -1.18
CA TRP A 233 2.42 -5.42 -1.01
C TRP A 233 1.83 -5.59 0.40
N ASN A 234 2.47 -5.04 1.42
CA ASN A 234 2.06 -5.18 2.82
C ASN A 234 1.26 -3.99 3.38
N SER A 235 0.99 -2.96 2.58
CA SER A 235 0.09 -1.87 2.97
C SER A 235 -1.32 -2.41 3.20
N GLN A 236 -1.97 -1.93 4.27
CA GLN A 236 -3.34 -2.29 4.61
C GLN A 236 -4.25 -1.12 4.24
N GLU A 237 -5.39 -1.38 3.57
CA GLU A 237 -6.28 -0.30 3.11
C GLU A 237 -6.79 0.64 4.22
N ASN A 238 -6.89 0.17 5.47
CA ASN A 238 -7.31 0.99 6.61
C ASN A 238 -6.17 1.76 7.30
N THR A 239 -4.94 1.70 6.79
CA THR A 239 -3.81 2.42 7.38
C THR A 239 -3.70 3.83 6.82
N THR A 240 -2.95 4.68 7.51
CA THR A 240 -2.48 5.97 6.99
C THR A 240 -1.02 5.89 6.53
N ASP A 241 -0.33 4.80 6.87
CA ASP A 241 1.10 4.64 6.65
C ASP A 241 1.39 3.87 5.36
N PHE A 242 0.74 4.32 4.28
CA PHE A 242 1.06 3.85 2.94
C PHE A 242 2.50 4.22 2.58
N PRO A 243 3.19 3.37 1.79
CA PRO A 243 4.52 3.70 1.29
C PRO A 243 4.45 4.97 0.44
N HIS A 244 5.44 5.83 0.64
CA HIS A 244 5.52 7.11 -0.04
C HIS A 244 6.96 7.55 -0.22
N CYS A 245 7.13 8.57 -1.06
CA CYS A 245 8.36 9.34 -1.14
C CYS A 245 8.03 10.83 -1.27
N ASP A 246 8.96 11.66 -0.83
CA ASP A 246 8.82 13.12 -0.82
C ASP A 246 9.77 13.73 -1.84
N PHE A 247 9.32 14.73 -2.59
CA PHE A 247 10.13 15.54 -3.49
C PHE A 247 10.05 16.99 -3.04
N CYS A 248 11.16 17.71 -3.11
CA CYS A 248 11.22 19.12 -2.80
C CYS A 248 11.57 19.88 -4.07
N VAL A 249 10.79 20.89 -4.42
CA VAL A 249 10.98 21.68 -5.63
C VAL A 249 11.28 23.13 -5.28
N SER A 250 12.15 23.76 -6.07
CA SER A 250 12.56 25.16 -5.91
C SER A 250 12.70 25.83 -7.27
N HIS A 251 12.61 27.15 -7.27
CA HIS A 251 12.76 27.99 -8.46
C HIS A 251 13.88 29.00 -8.23
N ASP A 252 14.64 29.30 -9.29
CA ASP A 252 15.73 30.28 -9.22
C ASP A 252 15.21 31.72 -9.05
N ASP A 253 14.07 32.04 -9.65
CA ASP A 253 13.37 33.32 -9.49
C ASP A 253 12.26 33.24 -8.44
N ILE A 254 12.42 33.96 -7.34
CA ILE A 254 11.43 34.10 -6.26
C ILE A 254 10.11 34.76 -6.70
N LYS A 255 10.07 35.35 -7.89
CA LYS A 255 8.88 35.97 -8.47
C LYS A 255 8.02 34.97 -9.23
N GLU A 256 8.57 33.82 -9.61
CA GLU A 256 7.81 32.81 -10.34
C GLU A 256 6.67 32.29 -9.47
N GLN A 257 5.54 32.03 -10.13
CA GLN A 257 4.30 31.66 -9.46
C GLN A 257 3.71 30.37 -9.99
N GLN A 258 4.17 29.88 -11.14
CA GLN A 258 3.58 28.71 -11.77
C GLN A 258 4.61 27.58 -11.78
N PHE A 259 4.21 26.45 -11.21
CA PHE A 259 4.98 25.22 -11.28
C PHE A 259 4.23 24.19 -12.12
N PHE A 260 4.98 23.52 -13.00
CA PHE A 260 4.51 22.38 -13.77
C PHE A 260 5.56 21.27 -13.76
N CYS A 261 5.11 20.04 -13.54
CA CYS A 261 5.90 18.84 -13.81
C CYS A 261 5.02 17.64 -14.14
N LYS A 262 5.66 16.55 -14.59
CA LYS A 262 5.06 15.22 -14.69
C LYS A 262 5.69 14.30 -13.67
N MET A 263 4.88 13.54 -12.94
CA MET A 263 5.37 12.46 -12.09
C MET A 263 4.97 11.12 -12.69
N ARG A 264 5.91 10.17 -12.68
CA ARG A 264 5.72 8.84 -13.23
C ARG A 264 6.14 7.78 -12.22
N ALA A 265 5.25 6.84 -11.96
CA ALA A 265 5.56 5.59 -11.28
C ALA A 265 5.82 4.49 -12.32
N THR A 266 6.84 3.66 -12.11
CA THR A 266 7.14 2.50 -12.96
C THR A 266 7.47 1.29 -12.11
N HIS A 267 6.90 0.14 -12.47
CA HIS A 267 7.24 -1.15 -11.90
C HIS A 267 7.23 -2.20 -13.01
N GLU A 268 8.38 -2.81 -13.24
CA GLU A 268 8.58 -3.79 -14.31
C GLU A 268 8.05 -3.31 -15.68
N ASN A 269 6.94 -3.90 -16.16
CA ASN A 269 6.37 -3.64 -17.46
C ASN A 269 5.21 -2.63 -17.42
N ASP A 270 4.86 -2.10 -16.25
CA ASP A 270 3.76 -1.17 -16.08
C ASP A 270 4.23 0.22 -15.64
N SER A 271 3.44 1.23 -15.99
CA SER A 271 3.74 2.62 -15.65
C SER A 271 2.48 3.45 -15.51
N ALA A 272 2.51 4.37 -14.55
CA ALA A 272 1.42 5.28 -14.24
C ALA A 272 1.98 6.71 -14.17
N GLY A 273 1.22 7.72 -14.60
CA GLY A 273 1.73 9.08 -14.58
C GLY A 273 0.66 10.15 -14.53
N ASN A 274 0.97 11.24 -13.83
CA ASN A 274 0.11 12.41 -13.70
C ASN A 274 0.90 13.69 -13.97
N GLU A 275 0.17 14.72 -14.37
CA GLU A 275 0.65 16.09 -14.46
C GLU A 275 0.28 16.83 -13.17
N ILE A 276 1.19 17.71 -12.72
CA ILE A 276 1.00 18.56 -11.55
C ILE A 276 1.11 20.01 -12.01
N VAL A 277 0.10 20.80 -11.65
CA VAL A 277 0.07 22.26 -11.85
C VAL A 277 -0.16 22.91 -10.49
N ALA A 278 0.66 23.89 -10.14
CA ALA A 278 0.51 24.62 -8.89
C ALA A 278 0.75 26.12 -9.06
N PHE A 279 -0.02 26.93 -8.32
CA PHE A 279 0.08 28.38 -8.31
C PHE A 279 0.53 28.86 -6.92
N PHE A 280 1.69 29.48 -6.83
CA PHE A 280 2.29 29.94 -5.57
C PHE A 280 1.61 31.23 -5.12
N GLN A 281 0.83 31.13 -4.04
CA GLN A 281 0.09 32.28 -3.53
C GLN A 281 1.03 33.25 -2.80
N GLN A 282 0.73 34.54 -2.95
CA GLN A 282 1.30 35.57 -2.09
C GLN A 282 0.54 35.53 -0.77
N LYS A 283 1.22 35.23 0.35
CA LYS A 283 0.61 35.43 1.68
C LYS A 283 0.21 36.90 1.79
N SER A 284 -1.07 37.21 1.70
CA SER A 284 -1.56 38.55 1.99
C SER A 284 -1.29 38.80 3.47
N ASN A 285 -0.40 39.74 3.79
CA ASN A 285 -0.30 40.33 5.12
C ASN A 285 -1.54 41.18 5.39
N ALA A 286 -2.72 40.56 5.42
CA ALA A 286 -3.97 41.22 5.74
C ALA A 286 -4.33 40.90 7.19
N LYS A 287 -3.61 41.53 8.13
CA LYS A 287 -4.28 41.98 9.35
C LYS A 287 -5.25 43.08 8.89
N ILE A 288 -6.45 42.67 8.47
CA ILE A 288 -7.57 43.60 8.37
C ILE A 288 -7.87 43.98 9.81
N ASN A 289 -7.27 45.07 10.27
CA ASN A 289 -7.79 45.78 11.43
C ASN A 289 -9.17 46.26 11.03
N ASN A 290 -10.21 45.55 11.45
CA ASN A 290 -11.58 46.05 11.37
C ASN A 290 -11.60 47.43 12.05
N PRO A 291 -11.95 48.52 11.34
CA PRO A 291 -12.24 49.77 12.00
C PRO A 291 -13.46 49.53 12.89
N THR A 292 -13.30 49.78 14.17
CA THR A 292 -14.36 49.71 15.17
C THR A 292 -15.50 50.64 14.73
N GLU A 293 -16.59 50.09 14.21
CA GLU A 293 -17.82 50.85 14.04
C GLU A 293 -18.38 51.19 15.42
N LYS A 294 -18.10 52.43 15.83
CA LYS A 294 -18.75 53.07 16.96
C LYS A 294 -20.25 53.08 16.72
N LYS A 295 -20.98 52.48 17.66
CA LYS A 295 -22.43 52.60 17.83
C LYS A 295 -22.88 54.06 17.65
N PHE A 296 -23.75 54.30 16.69
CA PHE A 296 -24.73 55.40 16.77
C PHE A 296 -26.13 54.81 16.74
N LYS A 297 -26.72 54.66 17.93
CA LYS A 297 -28.18 54.69 18.10
C LYS A 297 -28.61 56.14 17.90
N ASN A 298 -29.57 56.37 17.02
CA ASN A 298 -30.82 57.08 17.31
C ASN A 298 -31.63 57.26 16.03
N THR A 299 -32.75 56.55 15.95
CA THR A 299 -33.89 56.90 15.09
C THR A 299 -34.52 58.19 15.61
N PRO A 300 -35.11 59.01 14.72
CA PRO A 300 -36.55 59.21 14.87
C PRO A 300 -37.34 59.08 13.56
N ARG A 301 -38.58 58.61 13.74
CA ARG A 301 -39.66 58.50 12.76
C ARG A 301 -39.94 59.84 12.06
N MET A 302 -40.29 59.79 10.79
CA MET A 302 -41.02 60.86 10.12
C MET A 302 -42.23 60.27 9.40
N ASN A 303 -43.42 60.55 9.94
CA ASN A 303 -44.69 60.45 9.23
C ASN A 303 -44.83 61.72 8.38
N CYS A 304 -45.16 61.58 7.10
CA CYS A 304 -45.84 62.64 6.35
C CYS A 304 -46.96 62.04 5.49
N SER A 305 -48.07 62.75 5.51
CA SER A 305 -49.43 62.42 5.13
C SER A 305 -49.77 62.80 3.69
N LYS A 306 -50.73 62.06 3.12
CA LYS A 306 -51.76 62.40 2.11
C LYS A 306 -51.45 63.47 1.04
N GLY A 307 -51.52 63.02 -0.20
CA GLY A 307 -52.12 63.69 -1.35
C GLY A 307 -52.87 62.64 -2.16
#